data_AF-A0AAV6YUZ4-F1
#
_entry.id   AF-A0AAV6YUZ4-F1
#
_cell.length_a   1.000
_cell.length_b   1.000
_cell.length_c   1.000
_cell.angle_alpha   90.00
_cell.angle_beta   90.00
_cell.angle_gamma   90.00
#
_symmetry.space_group_name_H-M   'P 1'
#
loop_
_entity.id
_entity.type
_entity.pdbx_description
1 polymer ?
#
loop_
_entity_poly.entity_id
_entity_poly.type
_entity_poly.pdbx_seq_one_letter_code
_entity_poly.pdbx_strand_id
1 'polypeptide(L)'
;PKLPLPKPPQKPQPKPPKQPQPTSPKKCDQDLKFDAITSMRGDLLYFKEGIIWRKSATKSNIDTFFLNTTWPRLQSIDAAYEVPQRDIVYLFKGRHFWITRGFDLVRDYPQDISQFGFTSSVKKIDAAYFLKEERKAIFFVQNKYWR
;
A
#
# COMPACT_ATOMS: atom_id res chain seq x y z
N PRO A 1 -10.07 -24.10 -66.28
CA PRO A 1 -9.73 -23.38 -65.02
C PRO A 1 -10.61 -23.86 -63.86
N LYS A 2 -10.04 -24.61 -62.90
CA LYS A 2 -10.78 -25.06 -61.70
C LYS A 2 -10.80 -23.94 -60.66
N LEU A 3 -11.99 -23.58 -60.16
CA LEU A 3 -12.14 -22.63 -59.06
C LEU A 3 -11.55 -23.20 -57.75
N PRO A 4 -10.96 -22.37 -56.87
CA PRO A 4 -10.46 -22.83 -55.58
C PRO A 4 -11.62 -23.11 -54.61
N LEU A 5 -11.50 -24.19 -53.83
CA LEU A 5 -12.46 -24.56 -52.80
C LEU A 5 -12.41 -23.61 -51.59
N PRO A 6 -13.54 -23.36 -50.90
CA PRO A 6 -13.57 -22.51 -49.73
C PRO A 6 -12.84 -23.16 -48.55
N LYS A 7 -12.08 -22.36 -47.79
CA LYS A 7 -11.41 -22.83 -46.57
C LYS A 7 -12.44 -23.12 -45.47
N PRO A 8 -12.25 -24.20 -44.69
CA PRO A 8 -13.16 -24.55 -43.60
C PRO A 8 -13.09 -23.52 -42.45
N PRO A 9 -14.18 -23.35 -41.68
CA PRO A 9 -14.23 -22.37 -40.61
C PRO A 9 -13.26 -22.74 -39.47
N GLN A 10 -12.43 -21.78 -39.08
CA GLN A 10 -11.51 -21.93 -37.94
C GLN A 10 -12.32 -22.01 -36.64
N LYS A 11 -12.17 -23.11 -35.89
CA LYS A 11 -12.75 -23.24 -34.56
C LYS A 11 -12.19 -22.15 -33.62
N PRO A 12 -13.01 -21.54 -32.74
CA PRO A 12 -12.51 -20.58 -31.76
C PRO A 12 -11.45 -21.24 -30.87
N GLN A 13 -10.27 -20.66 -30.76
CA GLN A 13 -9.28 -21.10 -29.78
C GLN A 13 -9.80 -20.83 -28.36
N PRO A 14 -9.58 -21.75 -27.41
CA PRO A 14 -9.94 -21.52 -26.01
C PRO A 14 -9.19 -20.30 -25.48
N LYS A 15 -9.91 -19.35 -24.88
CA LYS A 15 -9.26 -18.23 -24.17
C LYS A 15 -8.38 -18.82 -23.06
N PRO A 16 -7.15 -18.30 -22.85
CA PRO A 16 -6.31 -18.73 -21.74
C PRO A 16 -7.08 -18.54 -20.42
N PRO A 17 -6.88 -19.44 -19.43
CA PRO A 17 -7.55 -19.33 -18.15
C PRO A 17 -7.32 -17.94 -17.55
N LYS A 18 -8.40 -17.26 -17.14
CA LYS A 18 -8.29 -16.04 -16.32
C LYS A 18 -7.47 -16.42 -15.09
N GLN A 19 -6.29 -15.81 -14.94
CA GLN A 19 -5.54 -15.90 -13.68
C GLN A 19 -6.47 -15.50 -12.52
N PRO A 20 -6.43 -16.20 -11.38
CA PRO A 20 -7.23 -15.82 -10.22
C PRO A 20 -6.91 -14.36 -9.88
N GLN A 21 -7.90 -13.47 -10.00
CA GLN A 21 -7.74 -12.13 -9.44
C GLN A 21 -7.54 -12.29 -7.94
N PRO A 22 -6.57 -11.60 -7.32
CA PRO A 22 -6.40 -11.62 -5.88
C PRO A 22 -7.75 -11.29 -5.23
N THR A 23 -8.34 -12.25 -4.53
CA THR A 23 -9.57 -12.03 -3.77
C THR A 23 -9.22 -11.12 -2.61
N SER A 24 -9.72 -9.89 -2.62
CA SER A 24 -9.54 -8.98 -1.50
C SER A 24 -10.06 -9.62 -0.21
N PRO A 25 -9.32 -9.53 0.92
CA PRO A 25 -9.83 -10.00 2.21
C PRO A 25 -11.19 -9.36 2.50
N LYS A 26 -12.10 -10.12 3.13
CA LYS A 26 -13.43 -9.60 3.49
C LYS A 26 -13.25 -8.48 4.53
N LYS A 27 -13.77 -7.28 4.26
CA LYS A 27 -13.60 -6.07 5.10
C LYS A 27 -14.09 -6.24 6.56
N CYS A 28 -15.05 -7.14 6.79
CA CYS A 28 -15.65 -7.37 8.11
C CYS A 28 -15.27 -8.74 8.71
N ASP A 29 -14.18 -9.34 8.22
CA ASP A 29 -13.66 -10.57 8.80
C ASP A 29 -13.10 -10.29 10.20
N GLN A 30 -13.46 -11.11 11.18
CA GLN A 30 -13.02 -10.94 12.58
C GLN A 30 -11.52 -11.19 12.73
N ASP A 31 -10.93 -12.01 11.85
CA ASP A 31 -9.50 -12.29 11.85
C ASP A 31 -8.69 -11.30 11.02
N LEU A 32 -9.33 -10.25 10.48
CA LEU A 32 -8.66 -9.25 9.67
C LEU A 32 -7.67 -8.43 10.51
N LYS A 33 -6.39 -8.60 10.21
CA LYS A 33 -5.30 -7.80 10.77
C LYS A 33 -4.70 -6.94 9.66
N PHE A 34 -4.72 -5.62 9.85
CA PHE A 34 -4.08 -4.69 8.93
C PHE A 34 -2.58 -4.67 9.15
N ASP A 35 -1.84 -4.46 8.06
CA ASP A 35 -0.38 -4.34 8.12
C ASP A 35 0.01 -2.92 8.55
N ALA A 36 -0.76 -1.90 8.12
CA ALA A 36 -0.61 -0.53 8.58
C ALA A 36 -1.95 0.23 8.54
N ILE A 37 -2.06 1.28 9.36
CA ILE A 37 -3.18 2.23 9.34
C ILE A 37 -2.59 3.63 9.44
N THR A 38 -3.08 4.56 8.62
CA THR A 38 -2.67 5.96 8.69
C THR A 38 -3.78 6.89 8.22
N SER A 39 -3.60 8.19 8.42
CA SER A 39 -4.46 9.21 7.84
C SER A 39 -3.84 9.83 6.59
N MET A 40 -4.66 10.42 5.72
CA MET A 40 -4.22 11.23 4.61
C MET A 40 -5.27 12.30 4.34
N ARG A 41 -4.97 13.56 4.68
CA ARG A 41 -5.88 14.71 4.56
C ARG A 41 -7.23 14.47 5.24
N GLY A 42 -7.21 13.81 6.38
CA GLY A 42 -8.40 13.49 7.18
C GLY A 42 -9.07 12.16 6.85
N ASP A 43 -8.80 11.55 5.70
CA ASP A 43 -9.30 10.20 5.40
C ASP A 43 -8.42 9.14 6.06
N LEU A 44 -9.01 8.00 6.42
CA LEU A 44 -8.26 6.86 6.95
C LEU A 44 -7.90 5.89 5.83
N LEU A 45 -6.64 5.47 5.82
CA LEU A 45 -6.11 4.44 4.93
C LEU A 45 -5.75 3.20 5.74
N TYR A 46 -6.31 2.07 5.34
CA TYR A 46 -6.02 0.75 5.88
C TYR A 46 -5.26 -0.06 4.85
N PHE A 47 -4.10 -0.57 5.21
CA PHE A 47 -3.23 -1.34 4.33
C PHE A 47 -3.32 -2.82 4.69
N LYS A 48 -3.52 -3.65 3.68
CA LYS A 48 -3.37 -5.10 3.79
C LYS A 48 -2.78 -5.66 2.53
N GLU A 49 -1.57 -6.19 2.62
CA GLU A 49 -0.78 -6.71 1.51
C GLU A 49 -0.69 -5.64 0.40
N GLY A 50 -1.18 -5.94 -0.80
CA GLY A 50 -1.23 -5.01 -1.92
C GLY A 50 -2.52 -4.18 -2.02
N ILE A 51 -3.36 -4.14 -0.98
CA ILE A 51 -4.67 -3.49 -1.01
C ILE A 51 -4.68 -2.30 -0.05
N ILE A 52 -5.34 -1.21 -0.50
CA ILE A 52 -5.61 -0.02 0.30
C ILE A 52 -7.13 0.13 0.41
N TRP A 53 -7.66 0.19 1.63
CA TRP A 53 -9.01 0.67 1.85
C TRP A 53 -8.98 2.10 2.36
N ARG A 54 -9.70 3.00 1.69
CA ARG A 54 -9.83 4.39 2.08
C ARG A 54 -11.23 4.63 2.64
N LYS A 55 -11.30 4.96 3.92
CA LYS A 55 -12.53 5.44 4.56
C LYS A 55 -12.51 6.96 4.56
N SER A 56 -13.42 7.56 3.80
CA SER A 56 -13.51 9.02 3.77
C SER A 56 -14.11 9.58 5.05
N ALA A 57 -13.60 10.72 5.50
CA ALA A 57 -14.17 11.46 6.62
C ALA A 57 -15.55 12.08 6.28
N THR A 58 -15.80 12.37 5.01
CA THR A 58 -17.02 13.08 4.57
C THR A 58 -18.06 12.16 3.94
N LYS A 59 -17.68 10.93 3.54
CA LYS A 59 -18.56 9.98 2.86
C LYS A 59 -18.69 8.69 3.66
N SER A 60 -19.85 8.05 3.56
CA SER A 60 -20.11 6.74 4.20
C SER A 60 -19.32 5.60 3.54
N ASN A 61 -18.95 5.73 2.27
CA ASN A 61 -18.32 4.66 1.47
C ASN A 61 -16.86 4.37 1.88
N ILE A 62 -16.43 3.14 1.58
CA ILE A 62 -15.03 2.69 1.68
C ILE A 62 -14.56 2.32 0.27
N ASP A 63 -13.67 3.15 -0.26
CA ASP A 63 -13.04 2.91 -1.56
C ASP A 63 -11.92 1.88 -1.42
N THR A 64 -11.70 1.09 -2.46
CA THR A 64 -10.64 0.07 -2.52
C THR A 64 -9.69 0.40 -3.66
N PHE A 65 -8.39 0.44 -3.37
CA PHE A 65 -7.32 0.64 -4.34
C PHE A 65 -6.30 -0.49 -4.25
N PHE A 66 -5.47 -0.63 -5.29
CA PHE A 66 -4.34 -1.54 -5.30
C PHE A 66 -3.04 -0.75 -5.19
N LEU A 67 -2.17 -1.16 -4.28
CA LEU A 67 -0.93 -0.47 -3.95
C LEU A 67 0.00 -0.33 -5.16
N ASN A 68 0.09 -1.37 -6.00
CA ASN A 68 0.91 -1.36 -7.21
C ASN A 68 0.43 -0.35 -8.27
N THR A 69 -0.88 -0.09 -8.34
CA THR A 69 -1.48 0.91 -9.23
C THR A 69 -1.33 2.31 -8.66
N THR A 70 -1.51 2.45 -7.35
CA THR A 70 -1.41 3.75 -6.66
C THR A 70 0.04 4.24 -6.56
N TRP A 71 0.94 3.37 -6.13
CA TRP A 71 2.35 3.65 -5.93
C TRP A 71 3.20 2.55 -6.57
N PRO A 72 3.55 2.72 -7.86
CA PRO A 72 4.39 1.77 -8.56
C PRO A 72 5.70 1.53 -7.78
N ARG A 73 6.10 0.26 -7.63
CA ARG A 73 7.22 -0.25 -6.82
C ARG A 73 6.90 -0.62 -5.37
N LEU A 74 5.70 -0.33 -4.87
CA LEU A 74 5.25 -0.82 -3.55
C LEU A 74 4.33 -2.02 -3.71
N GLN A 75 4.69 -3.13 -3.05
CA GLN A 75 3.89 -4.37 -3.05
C GLN A 75 3.12 -4.58 -1.73
N SER A 76 3.65 -4.07 -0.63
CA SER A 76 2.93 -3.96 0.65
C SER A 76 3.55 -2.86 1.52
N ILE A 77 2.89 -2.54 2.63
CA ILE A 77 3.34 -1.57 3.64
C ILE A 77 3.41 -2.27 5.00
N ASP A 78 4.46 -2.03 5.78
CA ASP A 78 4.61 -2.56 7.14
C ASP A 78 4.23 -1.52 8.22
N ALA A 79 4.40 -0.22 7.93
CA ALA A 79 3.98 0.86 8.81
C ALA A 79 3.77 2.16 8.01
N ALA A 80 2.96 3.08 8.52
CA ALA A 80 2.77 4.39 7.90
C ALA A 80 2.34 5.46 8.90
N TYR A 81 2.74 6.71 8.67
CA TYR A 81 2.23 7.85 9.44
C TYR A 81 2.11 9.11 8.57
N GLU A 82 1.14 9.96 8.89
CA GLU A 82 0.98 11.28 8.25
C GLU A 82 1.70 12.36 9.07
N VAL A 83 2.26 13.35 8.39
CA VAL A 83 2.59 14.65 8.97
C VAL A 83 1.65 15.70 8.36
N PRO A 84 0.48 15.95 8.98
CA PRO A 84 -0.57 16.75 8.34
C PRO A 84 -0.13 18.16 7.99
N GLN A 85 0.73 18.78 8.80
CA GLN A 85 1.23 20.15 8.57
C GLN A 85 2.12 20.26 7.33
N ARG A 86 2.65 19.15 6.84
CA ARG A 86 3.50 19.08 5.65
C ARG A 86 2.81 18.41 4.46
N ASP A 87 1.57 17.93 4.65
CA ASP A 87 0.81 17.18 3.66
C ASP A 87 1.60 15.97 3.10
N ILE A 88 2.33 15.28 3.99
CA ILE A 88 3.13 14.11 3.61
C ILE A 88 2.72 12.87 4.40
N VAL A 89 2.77 11.73 3.73
CA VAL A 89 2.65 10.41 4.36
C VAL A 89 3.97 9.67 4.21
N TYR A 90 4.49 9.15 5.30
CA TYR A 90 5.61 8.23 5.31
C TYR A 90 5.09 6.81 5.21
N LEU A 91 5.64 6.04 4.28
CA LEU A 91 5.30 4.64 4.04
C LEU A 91 6.55 3.79 4.25
N PHE A 92 6.47 2.77 5.10
CA PHE A 92 7.60 1.92 5.45
C PHE A 92 7.40 0.50 4.91
N LYS A 93 8.45 -0.07 4.34
CA LYS A 93 8.49 -1.49 3.95
C LYS A 93 9.91 -2.04 4.12
N GLY A 94 10.05 -3.06 4.97
CA GLY A 94 11.34 -3.59 5.35
C GLY A 94 12.24 -2.50 5.92
N ARG A 95 13.49 -2.44 5.43
CA ARG A 95 14.47 -1.41 5.81
C ARG A 95 14.33 -0.07 5.08
N HIS A 96 13.29 0.08 4.27
CA HIS A 96 13.13 1.22 3.38
C HIS A 96 11.88 2.01 3.72
N PHE A 97 11.90 3.29 3.37
CA PHE A 97 10.73 4.14 3.43
C PHE A 97 10.59 5.00 2.18
N TRP A 98 9.37 5.46 1.95
CA TRP A 98 8.95 6.37 0.89
C TRP A 98 8.18 7.52 1.51
N ILE A 99 8.14 8.63 0.79
CA ILE A 99 7.27 9.76 1.12
C ILE A 99 6.29 9.97 -0.04
N THR A 100 5.03 10.23 0.30
CA THR A 100 4.01 10.65 -0.66
C THR A 100 3.43 12.01 -0.29
N ARG A 101 2.93 12.73 -1.29
CA ARG A 101 1.99 13.85 -1.13
C ARG A 101 0.68 13.47 -1.81
N GLY A 102 -0.32 13.10 -1.02
CA GLY A 102 -1.49 12.41 -1.58
C GLY A 102 -1.07 11.10 -2.26
N PHE A 103 -1.41 10.95 -3.55
CA PHE A 103 -1.07 9.77 -4.35
C PHE A 103 0.24 9.89 -5.13
N ASP A 104 0.95 11.03 -5.03
CA ASP A 104 2.22 11.22 -5.71
C ASP A 104 3.39 10.78 -4.83
N LEU A 105 4.23 9.87 -5.33
CA LEU A 105 5.50 9.54 -4.71
C LEU A 105 6.50 10.68 -4.90
N VAL A 106 7.17 11.06 -3.82
CA VAL A 106 8.30 12.00 -3.89
C VAL A 106 9.48 11.31 -4.58
N ARG A 107 10.26 12.09 -5.34
CA ARG A 107 11.48 11.61 -6.01
C ARG A 107 12.54 11.18 -4.99
N ASP A 108 13.53 10.41 -5.45
CA ASP A 108 14.70 9.98 -4.66
C ASP A 108 14.41 9.05 -3.48
N TYR A 109 13.30 8.29 -3.60
CA TYR A 109 12.91 7.19 -2.70
C TYR A 109 12.90 5.83 -3.43
N PRO A 110 13.12 4.71 -2.71
CA PRO A 110 13.23 4.59 -1.25
C PRO A 110 14.53 5.11 -0.64
N GLN A 111 14.48 5.41 0.66
CA GLN A 111 15.65 5.66 1.51
C GLN A 111 15.69 4.66 2.68
N ASP A 112 16.85 4.45 3.30
CA ASP A 112 17.00 3.51 4.43
C ASP A 112 16.50 4.13 5.73
N ILE A 113 15.82 3.33 6.57
CA ILE A 113 15.31 3.75 7.87
C ILE A 113 16.41 4.21 8.85
N SER A 114 17.68 3.96 8.58
CA SER A 114 18.80 4.49 9.37
C SER A 114 18.78 6.01 9.49
N GLN A 115 18.12 6.72 8.57
CA GLN A 115 17.89 8.17 8.69
C GLN A 115 17.05 8.57 9.92
N PHE A 116 16.27 7.65 10.47
CA PHE A 116 15.53 7.84 11.73
C PHE A 116 16.33 7.37 12.95
N GLY A 117 17.64 7.10 12.81
CA GLY A 117 18.51 6.65 13.89
C GLY A 117 18.46 5.15 14.18
N PHE A 118 17.78 4.37 13.35
CA PHE A 118 17.76 2.91 13.49
C PHE A 118 19.12 2.29 13.13
N THR A 119 19.57 1.35 13.96
CA THR A 119 20.78 0.57 13.67
C THR A 119 20.52 -0.50 12.60
N SER A 120 21.58 -1.14 12.12
CA SER A 120 21.50 -2.21 11.12
C SER A 120 20.74 -3.45 11.60
N SER A 121 20.52 -3.63 12.91
CA SER A 121 19.78 -4.75 13.47
C SER A 121 18.26 -4.64 13.28
N VAL A 122 17.71 -3.43 13.16
CA VAL A 122 16.28 -3.21 12.93
C VAL A 122 15.97 -3.42 11.46
N LYS A 123 15.30 -4.52 11.10
CA LYS A 123 15.05 -4.86 9.69
C LYS A 123 13.73 -4.34 9.13
N LYS A 124 12.79 -3.96 10.00
CA LYS A 124 11.51 -3.36 9.65
C LYS A 124 10.92 -2.62 10.84
N ILE A 125 9.90 -1.81 10.57
CA ILE A 125 9.08 -1.13 11.57
C ILE A 125 7.70 -1.79 11.53
N ASP A 126 7.15 -2.13 12.69
CA ASP A 126 5.88 -2.86 12.79
C ASP A 126 4.67 -1.91 12.93
N ALA A 127 4.88 -0.72 13.48
CA ALA A 127 3.88 0.35 13.48
C ALA A 127 4.57 1.71 13.62
N ALA A 128 3.92 2.76 13.12
CA ALA A 128 4.39 4.13 13.27
C ALA A 128 3.21 5.07 13.49
N TYR A 129 3.41 6.11 14.28
CA TYR A 129 2.39 7.12 14.57
C TYR A 129 3.04 8.50 14.76
N PHE A 130 2.37 9.55 14.32
CA PHE A 130 2.84 10.92 14.50
C PHE A 130 2.06 11.63 15.62
N LEU A 131 2.75 11.96 16.71
CA LEU A 131 2.22 12.79 17.77
C LEU A 131 2.23 14.25 17.33
N LYS A 132 1.04 14.75 16.98
CA LYS A 132 0.86 16.10 16.44
C LYS A 132 1.25 17.18 17.43
N GLU A 133 0.91 17.00 18.71
CA GLU A 133 1.16 17.96 19.80
C GLU A 133 2.66 18.16 20.01
N GLU A 134 3.42 17.07 19.91
CA GLU A 134 4.86 17.07 20.14
C GLU A 134 5.70 17.22 18.87
N ARG A 135 5.06 17.10 17.71
CA ARG A 135 5.70 17.05 16.39
C ARG A 135 6.76 15.94 16.29
N LYS A 136 6.47 14.77 16.87
CA LYS A 136 7.38 13.61 16.91
C LYS A 136 6.73 12.38 16.30
N ALA A 137 7.54 11.57 15.62
CA ALA A 137 7.12 10.25 15.18
C ALA A 137 7.50 9.22 16.26
N ILE A 138 6.56 8.37 16.63
CA ILE A 138 6.81 7.17 17.42
C ILE A 138 6.85 5.98 16.48
N PHE A 139 7.85 5.13 16.65
CA PHE A 139 8.00 3.89 15.91
C PHE A 139 7.99 2.71 16.87
N PHE A 140 7.36 1.61 16.45
CA PHE A 140 7.31 0.36 17.20
C PHE A 140 8.00 -0.74 16.40
N VAL A 141 8.89 -1.47 17.05
CA VAL A 141 9.59 -2.64 16.49
C VAL A 141 9.59 -3.72 17.56
N GLN A 142 8.92 -4.83 17.29
CA GLN A 142 8.74 -5.94 18.22
C GLN A 142 8.23 -5.43 19.58
N ASN A 143 9.04 -5.58 20.62
CA ASN A 143 8.73 -5.19 22.00
C ASN A 143 9.36 -3.86 22.42
N LYS A 144 9.81 -3.04 21.47
CA LYS A 144 10.49 -1.75 21.71
C LYS A 144 9.82 -0.63 20.93
N TYR A 145 10.06 0.60 21.39
CA TYR A 145 9.66 1.81 20.68
C TYR A 145 10.80 2.83 20.61
N TRP A 146 10.72 3.73 19.63
CA TRP A 146 11.64 4.84 19.37
C TRP A 146 10.82 6.14 19.25
N ARG A 147 11.40 7.28 19.64
CA ARG A 147 10.78 8.62 19.63
C ARG A 147 11.81 9.69 19.28
#